data_AF-A0A6S5BW87-F1
#
_entry.id   AF-A0A6S5BW87-F1
#
_cell.length_a   1.000
_cell.length_b   1.000
_cell.length_c   1.000
_cell.angle_alpha   90.00
_cell.angle_beta   90.00
_cell.angle_gamma   90.00
#
_symmetry.space_group_name_H-M   'P 1'
#
loop_
_entity.id
_entity.type
_entity.pdbx_description
1 polymer ?
#
loop_
_entity_poly.entity_id
_entity_poly.type
_entity_poly.pdbx_seq_one_letter_code
_entity_poly.pdbx_strand_id
1 'polypeptide(L)'
;MNSSLLSGQAAMPLIKGIYCLLSAEQARELTALLAKGACHQEGETSPLAVVTALAIHVEQHRLDCTSQPIYLGREQLMAGAADLLGEAARFEDQDAFRLLALLLDKLLRGGCGSRQAKLDGLTPSVMEQRALAATSPNTCAVVRGSWRRKSRNQLGHASWLDVVEAALWCFWHGDDLASGEVLLGVLLGRDERVRLVYGLLAGAFYLSDRTD
;
A
#
# COMPACT_ATOMS: atom_id res chain seq x y z
N MET A 1 -1.80 -11.80 26.93
CA MET A 1 -1.21 -10.52 26.48
C MET A 1 -1.29 -10.30 24.96
N ASN A 2 -1.64 -11.31 24.14
CA ASN A 2 -1.73 -11.15 22.67
C ASN A 2 -3.08 -10.66 22.14
N SER A 3 -4.17 -10.76 22.91
CA SER A 3 -5.53 -10.41 22.46
C SER A 3 -5.74 -8.91 22.26
N SER A 4 -5.10 -8.04 23.06
CA SER A 4 -5.17 -6.59 22.90
C SER A 4 -4.35 -6.09 21.71
N LEU A 5 -3.17 -6.67 21.46
CA LEU A 5 -2.33 -6.38 20.29
C LEU A 5 -3.03 -6.80 18.99
N LEU A 6 -3.66 -7.98 18.99
CA LEU A 6 -4.48 -8.46 17.87
C LEU A 6 -5.68 -7.57 17.61
N SER A 7 -6.39 -7.15 18.68
CA SER A 7 -7.50 -6.21 18.57
C SER A 7 -7.06 -4.83 18.06
N GLY A 8 -5.85 -4.38 18.42
CA GLY A 8 -5.29 -3.11 17.95
C GLY A 8 -4.86 -3.15 16.49
N GLN A 9 -4.23 -4.25 16.05
CA GLN A 9 -3.81 -4.43 14.65
C GLN A 9 -5.00 -4.66 13.71
N ALA A 10 -6.00 -5.44 14.13
CA ALA A 10 -7.22 -5.64 13.33
C ALA A 10 -8.06 -4.37 13.19
N ALA A 11 -7.88 -3.39 14.08
CA ALA A 11 -8.55 -2.10 14.00
C ALA A 11 -7.86 -1.11 13.03
N MET A 12 -6.65 -1.41 12.56
CA MET A 12 -5.90 -0.54 11.65
C MET A 12 -6.63 -0.38 10.29
N PRO A 13 -6.82 0.86 9.80
CA PRO A 13 -7.48 1.13 8.51
C PRO A 13 -6.93 0.30 7.35
N LEU A 14 -5.60 0.16 7.26
CA LEU A 14 -4.96 -0.62 6.20
C LEU A 14 -5.34 -2.10 6.26
N ILE A 15 -5.35 -2.68 7.46
CA ILE A 15 -5.71 -4.09 7.67
C ILE A 15 -7.19 -4.33 7.39
N LYS A 16 -8.08 -3.41 7.81
CA LYS A 16 -9.51 -3.44 7.47
C LYS A 16 -9.71 -3.46 5.95
N GLY A 17 -8.99 -2.61 5.22
CA GLY A 17 -9.06 -2.53 3.76
C GLY A 17 -8.66 -3.82 3.05
N ILE A 18 -7.64 -4.52 3.56
CA ILE A 18 -7.29 -5.86 3.06
C ILE A 18 -8.44 -6.83 3.32
N TYR A 19 -8.93 -6.93 4.57
CA TYR A 19 -10.00 -7.86 4.95
C TYR A 19 -11.26 -7.75 4.09
N CYS A 20 -11.65 -6.54 3.67
CA CYS A 20 -12.83 -6.32 2.84
C CYS A 20 -12.77 -7.01 1.47
N LEU A 21 -11.57 -7.35 0.98
CA LEU A 21 -11.36 -7.89 -0.37
C LEU A 21 -10.82 -9.33 -0.37
N LEU A 22 -10.62 -9.93 0.81
CA LEU A 22 -10.12 -11.29 0.94
C LEU A 22 -11.25 -12.32 0.87
N SER A 23 -10.91 -13.51 0.36
CA SER A 23 -11.76 -14.68 0.55
C SER A 23 -11.78 -15.12 2.04
N ALA A 24 -12.75 -15.94 2.42
CA ALA A 24 -12.85 -16.48 3.78
C ALA A 24 -11.63 -17.34 4.19
N GLU A 25 -10.87 -17.88 3.23
CA GLU A 25 -9.65 -18.64 3.48
C GLU A 25 -8.47 -17.69 3.72
N GLN A 26 -8.27 -16.70 2.85
CA GLN A 26 -7.23 -15.69 2.99
C GLN A 26 -7.42 -14.84 4.25
N ALA A 27 -8.66 -14.58 4.67
CA ALA A 27 -8.96 -13.88 5.91
C ALA A 27 -8.49 -14.66 7.15
N ARG A 28 -8.57 -15.99 7.13
CA ARG A 28 -8.04 -16.84 8.22
C ARG A 28 -6.51 -16.83 8.22
N GLU A 29 -5.89 -16.87 7.04
CA GLU A 29 -4.44 -16.75 6.90
C GLU A 29 -3.95 -15.40 7.45
N LEU A 30 -4.61 -14.30 7.08
CA LEU A 30 -4.31 -12.97 7.61
C LEU A 30 -4.44 -12.92 9.13
N THR A 31 -5.50 -13.50 9.69
CA THR A 31 -5.68 -13.58 11.16
C THR A 31 -4.51 -14.33 11.82
N ALA A 32 -4.06 -15.42 11.21
CA ALA A 32 -2.92 -16.19 11.70
C ALA A 32 -1.59 -15.42 11.59
N LEU A 33 -1.39 -14.66 10.51
CA LEU A 33 -0.21 -13.80 10.31
C LEU A 33 -0.14 -12.69 11.37
N LEU A 34 -1.26 -12.03 11.64
CA LEU A 34 -1.37 -11.02 12.71
C LEU A 34 -1.08 -11.65 14.08
N ALA A 35 -1.62 -12.85 14.36
CA ALA A 35 -1.41 -13.54 15.64
C ALA A 35 0.06 -13.94 15.89
N LYS A 36 0.81 -14.23 14.82
CA LYS A 36 2.24 -14.56 14.89
C LYS A 36 3.15 -13.33 14.94
N GLY A 37 2.60 -12.11 14.88
CA GLY A 37 3.38 -10.87 14.92
C GLY A 37 4.19 -10.62 13.65
N ALA A 38 3.72 -11.08 12.49
CA ALA A 38 4.36 -10.92 11.18
C ALA A 38 5.87 -11.23 11.18
N CYS A 39 6.31 -12.27 11.90
CA CYS A 39 7.70 -12.70 11.84
C CYS A 39 8.02 -13.30 10.46
N HIS A 40 9.00 -12.69 9.78
CA HIS A 40 9.68 -13.25 8.62
C HIS A 40 10.18 -14.66 8.95
N GLN A 41 9.65 -15.67 8.26
CA GLN A 41 10.31 -16.97 8.13
C GLN A 41 10.85 -17.06 6.71
N GLU A 42 12.14 -17.36 6.59
CA GLU A 42 12.86 -17.59 5.34
C GLU A 42 12.19 -18.73 4.55
N GLY A 43 11.40 -18.37 3.55
CA GLY A 43 10.65 -19.24 2.66
C GLY A 43 9.92 -18.38 1.62
N GLU A 44 9.40 -18.98 0.54
CA GLU A 44 8.61 -18.27 -0.48
C GLU A 44 7.54 -17.40 0.18
N THR A 45 7.77 -16.09 0.19
CA THR A 45 6.97 -15.14 0.93
C THR A 45 5.63 -14.97 0.21
N SER A 46 4.58 -15.52 0.81
CA SER A 46 3.20 -15.29 0.37
C SER A 46 2.99 -13.79 0.15
N PRO A 47 2.45 -13.34 -0.98
CA PRO A 47 2.22 -11.92 -1.22
C PRO A 47 1.31 -11.28 -0.16
N LEU A 48 0.41 -12.06 0.43
CA LEU A 48 -0.40 -11.63 1.57
C LEU A 48 0.47 -11.28 2.79
N ALA A 49 1.49 -12.07 3.09
CA ALA A 49 2.41 -11.81 4.19
C ALA A 49 3.21 -10.52 3.97
N VAL A 50 3.73 -10.32 2.75
CA VAL A 50 4.49 -9.11 2.38
C VAL A 50 3.63 -7.85 2.51
N VAL A 51 2.41 -7.87 1.96
CA VAL A 51 1.50 -6.72 2.01
C VAL A 51 1.01 -6.46 3.44
N THR A 52 0.80 -7.51 4.24
CA THR A 52 0.43 -7.38 5.65
C THR A 52 1.57 -6.76 6.47
N ALA A 53 2.81 -7.18 6.25
CA ALA A 53 3.97 -6.60 6.90
C ALA A 53 4.13 -5.12 6.54
N LEU A 54 3.88 -4.76 5.28
CA LEU A 54 3.87 -3.36 4.83
C LEU A 54 2.79 -2.54 5.55
N ALA A 55 1.57 -3.08 5.67
CA ALA A 55 0.48 -2.41 6.36
C ALA A 55 0.84 -2.11 7.82
N ILE A 56 1.38 -3.11 8.53
CA ILE A 56 1.81 -2.96 9.93
C ILE A 56 2.94 -1.93 10.03
N HIS A 57 3.94 -2.01 9.13
CA HIS A 57 5.08 -1.09 9.12
C HIS A 57 4.64 0.36 8.94
N VAL A 58 3.76 0.63 7.97
CA VAL A 58 3.24 1.98 7.69
C VAL A 58 2.47 2.54 8.89
N GLU A 59 1.59 1.75 9.50
CA GLU A 59 0.79 2.18 10.66
C GLU A 59 1.66 2.45 11.90
N GLN A 60 2.76 1.71 12.08
CA GLN A 60 3.70 1.91 13.18
C GLN A 60 4.62 3.12 12.99
N HIS A 61 4.97 3.44 11.74
CA HIS A 61 5.93 4.50 11.40
C HIS A 61 5.26 5.72 10.76
N ARG A 62 3.97 5.94 11.05
CA ARG A 62 3.26 7.11 10.55
C ARG A 62 3.95 8.39 10.98
N LEU A 63 4.04 9.35 10.06
CA LEU A 63 4.80 10.58 10.28
C LEU A 63 4.15 11.51 11.32
N ASP A 64 2.87 11.33 11.63
CA ASP A 64 2.15 12.04 12.69
C ASP A 64 2.24 11.37 14.07
N CYS A 65 2.70 10.12 14.14
CA CYS A 65 2.86 9.37 15.39
C CYS A 65 4.30 9.33 15.90
N THR A 66 5.28 9.69 15.07
CA THR A 66 6.70 9.67 15.46
C THR A 66 7.15 11.00 16.07
N SER A 67 7.98 10.95 17.12
CA SER A 67 8.62 12.13 17.71
C SER A 67 9.83 12.63 16.92
N GLN A 68 10.08 12.05 15.75
CA GLN A 68 11.24 12.34 14.92
C GLN A 68 10.98 13.53 13.99
N PRO A 69 12.05 14.19 13.50
CA PRO A 69 11.92 15.11 12.39
C PRO A 69 11.29 14.43 11.16
N ILE A 70 10.38 15.12 10.48
CA ILE A 70 9.60 14.59 9.35
C ILE A 70 10.48 13.97 8.26
N TYR A 71 11.67 14.52 8.01
CA TYR A 71 12.58 13.98 7.00
C TYR A 71 13.14 12.61 7.41
N LEU A 72 13.52 12.45 8.68
CA LEU A 72 14.10 11.21 9.19
C LEU A 72 13.05 10.11 9.31
N GLY A 73 11.87 10.45 9.83
CA GLY A 73 10.74 9.51 9.89
C GLY A 73 10.35 9.03 8.50
N ARG A 74 10.40 9.92 7.49
CA ARG A 74 10.12 9.55 6.08
C ARG A 74 11.15 8.58 5.53
N GLU A 75 12.43 8.84 5.76
CA GLU A 75 13.50 7.94 5.32
C GLU A 75 13.36 6.55 5.96
N GLN A 76 13.07 6.49 7.26
CA GLN A 76 12.82 5.23 7.97
C GLN A 76 11.60 4.47 7.44
N LEU A 77 10.49 5.20 7.20
CA LEU A 77 9.28 4.63 6.60
C LEU A 77 9.59 3.99 5.25
N MET A 78 10.30 4.69 4.37
CA MET A 78 10.67 4.18 3.05
C MET A 78 11.68 3.04 3.11
N ALA A 79 12.77 3.20 3.88
CA ALA A 79 13.81 2.18 3.99
C ALA A 79 13.22 0.86 4.50
N GLY A 80 12.49 0.91 5.62
CA GLY A 80 11.86 -0.29 6.18
C GLY A 80 10.85 -0.94 5.22
N ALA A 81 10.11 -0.15 4.43
CA ALA A 81 9.20 -0.71 3.43
C ALA A 81 9.93 -1.46 2.30
N ALA A 82 11.10 -0.98 1.87
CA ALA A 82 11.91 -1.69 0.88
C ALA A 82 12.52 -2.97 1.45
N ASP A 83 12.95 -2.94 2.71
CA ASP A 83 13.61 -4.07 3.38
C ASP A 83 12.67 -5.29 3.52
N LEU A 84 11.34 -5.07 3.53
CA LEU A 84 10.34 -6.14 3.57
C LEU A 84 10.42 -7.11 2.38
N LEU A 85 10.93 -6.65 1.23
CA LEU A 85 11.11 -7.50 0.04
C LEU A 85 12.43 -8.30 0.08
N GLY A 86 13.33 -7.97 1.01
CA GLY A 86 14.66 -8.56 1.13
C GLY A 86 15.69 -7.99 0.14
N GLU A 87 16.96 -8.32 0.38
CA GLU A 87 18.11 -7.78 -0.37
C GLU A 87 18.16 -8.23 -1.84
N ALA A 88 17.54 -9.37 -2.18
CA ALA A 88 17.52 -9.91 -3.53
C ALA A 88 16.45 -9.29 -4.44
N ALA A 89 15.59 -8.41 -3.90
CA ALA A 89 14.54 -7.77 -4.68
C ALA A 89 15.10 -6.79 -5.72
N ARG A 90 14.42 -6.67 -6.87
CA ARG A 90 14.81 -5.69 -7.89
C ARG A 90 14.65 -4.27 -7.35
N PHE A 91 15.51 -3.36 -7.79
CA PHE A 91 15.43 -1.94 -7.41
C PHE A 91 14.06 -1.32 -7.71
N GLU A 92 13.40 -1.70 -8.81
CA GLU A 92 12.06 -1.21 -9.16
C GLU A 92 10.99 -1.66 -8.16
N ASP A 93 11.11 -2.88 -7.64
CA ASP A 93 10.17 -3.45 -6.68
C ASP A 93 10.36 -2.78 -5.29
N GLN A 94 11.62 -2.54 -4.89
CA GLN A 94 11.94 -1.77 -3.68
C GLN A 94 11.42 -0.33 -3.77
N ASP A 95 11.63 0.35 -4.89
CA ASP A 95 11.13 1.71 -5.09
C ASP A 95 9.59 1.76 -5.11
N ALA A 96 8.94 0.72 -5.64
CA ALA A 96 7.48 0.61 -5.61
C ALA A 96 6.95 0.53 -4.18
N PHE A 97 7.62 -0.21 -3.29
CA PHE A 97 7.25 -0.32 -1.88
C PHE A 97 7.51 0.98 -1.10
N ARG A 98 8.63 1.66 -1.37
CA ARG A 98 8.91 3.00 -0.82
C ARG A 98 7.83 4.00 -1.24
N LEU A 99 7.47 4.02 -2.52
CA LEU A 99 6.39 4.86 -3.05
C LEU A 99 5.07 4.51 -2.39
N LEU A 100 4.71 3.23 -2.30
CA LEU A 100 3.46 2.79 -1.71
C LEU A 100 3.36 3.21 -0.24
N ALA A 101 4.42 3.02 0.55
CA ALA A 101 4.47 3.46 1.95
C ALA A 101 4.24 4.97 2.10
N LEU A 102 4.90 5.79 1.26
CA LEU A 102 4.68 7.23 1.23
C LEU A 102 3.23 7.60 0.92
N LEU A 103 2.64 6.98 -0.10
CA LEU A 103 1.28 7.28 -0.53
C LEU A 103 0.26 6.88 0.54
N LEU A 104 0.45 5.73 1.19
CA LEU A 104 -0.42 5.27 2.27
C LEU A 104 -0.35 6.20 3.47
N ASP A 105 0.85 6.56 3.93
CA ASP A 105 1.02 7.53 5.03
C ASP A 105 0.42 8.90 4.67
N LYS A 106 0.54 9.36 3.42
CA LYS A 106 -0.13 10.60 2.96
C LYS A 106 -1.65 10.47 2.97
N LEU A 107 -2.22 9.35 2.53
CA LEU A 107 -3.68 9.12 2.57
C LEU A 107 -4.19 9.04 4.01
N LEU A 108 -3.43 8.38 4.89
CA LEU A 108 -3.70 8.26 6.32
C LEU A 108 -3.56 9.58 7.10
N ARG A 109 -2.90 10.60 6.52
CA ARG A 109 -2.81 11.96 7.10
C ARG A 109 -3.67 13.02 6.38
N GLY A 110 -3.91 12.86 5.08
CA GLY A 110 -4.64 13.82 4.24
C GLY A 110 -6.16 13.74 4.41
N GLY A 111 -6.95 14.55 3.70
CA GLY A 111 -8.41 14.46 3.76
C GLY A 111 -8.98 13.14 3.21
N CYS A 112 -10.24 12.82 3.53
CA CYS A 112 -10.99 11.70 2.94
C CYS A 112 -12.25 12.20 2.21
N GLY A 113 -12.89 11.34 1.42
CA GLY A 113 -14.23 11.60 0.88
C GLY A 113 -14.33 12.61 -0.28
N SER A 114 -13.21 13.16 -0.77
CA SER A 114 -13.21 14.01 -1.97
C SER A 114 -12.14 13.60 -2.99
N ARG A 115 -12.44 13.80 -4.27
CA ARG A 115 -11.49 13.52 -5.36
C ARG A 115 -10.23 14.37 -5.26
N GLN A 116 -10.33 15.58 -4.72
CA GLN A 116 -9.17 16.45 -4.47
C GLN A 116 -8.28 15.86 -3.38
N ALA A 117 -8.85 15.42 -2.25
CA ALA A 117 -8.07 14.80 -1.18
C ALA A 117 -7.38 13.51 -1.66
N LYS A 118 -8.05 12.74 -2.51
CA LYS A 118 -7.46 11.58 -3.20
C LYS A 118 -6.30 11.98 -4.11
N LEU A 119 -6.45 13.05 -4.89
CA LEU A 119 -5.39 13.60 -5.74
C LEU A 119 -4.18 14.05 -4.92
N ASP A 120 -4.41 14.76 -3.82
CA ASP A 120 -3.35 15.29 -2.95
C ASP A 120 -2.60 14.15 -2.25
N GLY A 121 -3.31 13.14 -1.75
CA GLY A 121 -2.71 11.94 -1.16
C GLY A 121 -1.89 11.13 -2.15
N LEU A 122 -2.34 11.03 -3.41
CA LEU A 122 -1.66 10.30 -4.49
C LEU A 122 -0.60 11.12 -5.25
N THR A 123 -0.31 12.35 -4.81
CA THR A 123 0.69 13.22 -5.46
C THR A 123 1.86 13.47 -4.50
N PRO A 124 3.00 12.77 -4.69
CA PRO A 124 4.21 13.08 -3.94
C PRO A 124 4.70 14.50 -4.27
N SER A 125 5.06 15.25 -3.24
CA SER A 125 5.70 16.57 -3.36
C SER A 125 7.10 16.46 -3.97
N VAL A 126 7.65 17.58 -4.45
CA VAL A 126 9.01 17.62 -5.02
C VAL A 126 10.06 17.09 -4.01
N MET A 127 9.89 17.37 -2.72
CA MET A 127 10.80 16.87 -1.70
C MET A 127 10.67 15.36 -1.47
N GLU A 128 9.44 14.83 -1.49
CA GLU A 128 9.21 13.38 -1.39
C GLU A 128 9.74 12.63 -2.61
N GLN A 129 9.58 13.19 -3.81
CA GLN A 129 10.14 12.60 -5.03
C GLN A 129 11.67 12.58 -5.00
N ARG A 130 12.31 13.65 -4.48
CA ARG A 130 13.77 13.68 -4.28
C ARG A 130 14.23 12.67 -3.23
N ALA A 131 13.49 12.54 -2.14
CA ALA A 131 13.81 11.59 -1.06
C ALA A 131 13.65 10.13 -1.52
N LEU A 132 12.66 9.84 -2.37
CA LEU A 132 12.50 8.53 -2.98
C LEU A 132 13.69 8.16 -3.88
N ALA A 133 14.29 9.17 -4.54
CA ALA A 133 15.45 9.02 -5.41
C ALA A 133 15.32 7.85 -6.41
N ALA A 134 14.11 7.68 -6.96
CA ALA A 134 13.76 6.57 -7.85
C ALA A 134 14.80 6.41 -8.96
N THR A 135 15.42 5.24 -9.02
CA THR A 135 16.59 5.02 -9.89
C THR A 135 16.15 4.63 -11.30
N SER A 136 15.02 3.93 -11.43
CA SER A 136 14.53 3.48 -12.73
C SER A 136 13.62 4.51 -13.43
N PRO A 137 13.70 4.63 -14.77
CA PRO A 137 12.79 5.48 -15.54
C PRO A 137 11.31 5.08 -15.39
N ASN A 138 11.04 3.78 -15.23
CA ASN A 138 9.69 3.25 -15.06
C ASN A 138 9.09 3.71 -13.73
N THR A 139 9.84 3.55 -12.63
CA THR A 139 9.45 4.04 -11.30
C THR A 139 9.21 5.54 -11.35
N CYS A 140 10.13 6.30 -11.96
CA CYS A 140 9.99 7.73 -12.16
C CYS A 140 8.68 8.12 -12.87
N ALA A 141 8.22 7.34 -13.85
CA ALA A 141 6.95 7.58 -14.54
C ALA A 141 5.74 7.35 -13.61
N VAL A 142 5.75 6.26 -12.84
CA VAL A 142 4.69 5.91 -11.87
C VAL A 142 4.58 6.97 -10.77
N VAL A 143 5.72 7.42 -10.22
CA VAL A 143 5.81 8.48 -9.21
C VAL A 143 5.19 9.79 -9.70
N ARG A 144 5.38 10.12 -10.99
CA ARG A 144 4.78 11.30 -11.63
C ARG A 144 3.32 11.12 -12.03
N GLY A 145 2.71 9.95 -11.77
CA GLY A 145 1.30 9.71 -12.04
C GLY A 145 0.98 9.24 -13.46
N SER A 146 1.89 8.51 -14.12
CA SER A 146 1.64 7.92 -15.46
C SER A 146 0.30 7.19 -15.56
N TRP A 147 -0.03 6.42 -14.53
CA TRP A 147 -1.25 5.63 -14.40
C TRP A 147 -2.55 6.45 -14.54
N ARG A 148 -2.56 7.75 -14.23
CA ARG A 148 -3.78 8.58 -14.33
C ARG A 148 -4.33 8.69 -15.75
N ARG A 149 -3.47 8.51 -16.77
CA ARG A 149 -3.82 8.66 -18.18
C ARG A 149 -3.70 7.34 -18.97
N LYS A 150 -3.29 6.26 -18.31
CA LYS A 150 -3.14 4.96 -18.97
C LYS A 150 -4.51 4.35 -19.26
N SER A 151 -4.60 3.67 -20.39
CA SER A 151 -5.69 2.73 -20.68
C SER A 151 -5.39 1.37 -20.06
N ARG A 152 -6.44 0.56 -19.86
CA ARG A 152 -6.35 -0.77 -19.24
C ARG A 152 -5.26 -1.66 -19.86
N ASN A 153 -5.12 -1.64 -21.18
CA ASN A 153 -4.19 -2.54 -21.92
C ASN A 153 -2.71 -2.13 -21.78
N GLN A 154 -2.43 -1.00 -21.12
CA GLN A 154 -1.08 -0.48 -20.88
C GLN A 154 -0.57 -0.78 -19.46
N LEU A 155 -1.36 -1.51 -18.66
CA LEU A 155 -1.01 -1.94 -17.31
C LEU A 155 -0.33 -3.31 -17.37
N GLY A 156 0.80 -3.44 -16.68
CA GLY A 156 1.52 -4.70 -16.53
C GLY A 156 1.07 -5.50 -15.30
N HIS A 157 1.71 -6.65 -15.08
CA HIS A 157 1.55 -7.47 -13.87
C HIS A 157 2.80 -8.32 -13.57
N ALA A 158 3.96 -8.01 -14.16
CA ALA A 158 5.16 -8.84 -14.04
C ALA A 158 6.00 -8.48 -12.80
N SER A 159 5.87 -7.26 -12.29
CA SER A 159 6.64 -6.72 -11.17
C SER A 159 5.75 -6.19 -10.06
N TRP A 160 6.32 -5.96 -8.87
CA TRP A 160 5.61 -5.22 -7.82
C TRP A 160 5.34 -3.78 -8.25
N LEU A 161 6.21 -3.19 -9.07
CA LEU A 161 5.95 -1.88 -9.68
C LEU A 161 4.69 -1.89 -10.56
N ASP A 162 4.54 -2.89 -11.42
CA ASP A 162 3.36 -3.08 -12.26
C ASP A 162 2.09 -3.26 -11.42
N VAL A 163 2.20 -4.07 -10.35
CA VAL A 163 1.11 -4.31 -9.41
C VAL A 163 0.67 -3.02 -8.72
N VAL A 164 1.63 -2.21 -8.25
CA VAL A 164 1.36 -0.91 -7.62
C VAL A 164 0.74 0.05 -8.62
N GLU A 165 1.25 0.10 -9.85
CA GLU A 165 0.68 0.96 -10.90
C GLU A 165 -0.76 0.57 -11.25
N ALA A 166 -1.04 -0.73 -11.37
CA ALA A 166 -2.39 -1.24 -11.62
C ALA A 166 -3.35 -0.94 -10.46
N ALA A 167 -2.90 -1.13 -9.22
CA ALA A 167 -3.71 -0.82 -8.04
C ALA A 167 -4.02 0.68 -7.93
N LEU A 168 -3.03 1.55 -8.22
CA LEU A 168 -3.22 3.00 -8.29
C LEU A 168 -4.19 3.39 -9.40
N TRP A 169 -4.13 2.72 -10.55
CA TRP A 169 -5.07 2.93 -11.65
C TRP A 169 -6.51 2.59 -11.25
N CYS A 170 -6.73 1.41 -10.64
CA CYS A 170 -8.04 0.99 -10.13
C CYS A 170 -8.57 1.97 -9.10
N PHE A 171 -7.70 2.34 -8.16
CA PHE A 171 -8.05 3.28 -7.11
C PHE A 171 -8.42 4.63 -7.70
N TRP A 172 -7.67 5.19 -8.64
CA TRP A 172 -7.96 6.49 -9.23
C TRP A 172 -9.23 6.57 -10.07
N HIS A 173 -9.54 5.50 -10.80
CA HIS A 173 -10.70 5.46 -11.69
C HIS A 173 -11.99 4.95 -11.01
N GLY A 174 -11.88 4.32 -9.84
CA GLY A 174 -13.02 4.00 -8.98
C GLY A 174 -13.36 5.15 -8.04
N ASP A 175 -14.65 5.39 -7.82
CA ASP A 175 -15.12 6.46 -6.91
C ASP A 175 -15.35 5.95 -5.48
N ASP A 176 -15.50 4.63 -5.32
CA ASP A 176 -15.71 3.93 -4.05
C ASP A 176 -15.02 2.56 -4.05
N LEU A 177 -15.18 1.80 -2.96
CA LEU A 177 -14.61 0.46 -2.81
C LEU A 177 -15.19 -0.52 -3.86
N ALA A 178 -16.51 -0.49 -4.08
CA ALA A 178 -17.20 -1.45 -4.95
C ALA A 178 -16.87 -1.23 -6.44
N SER A 179 -16.88 0.02 -6.90
CA SER A 179 -16.51 0.39 -8.27
C SER A 179 -15.05 0.05 -8.57
N GLY A 180 -14.13 0.28 -7.63
CA GLY A 180 -12.75 -0.15 -7.79
C GLY A 180 -12.59 -1.67 -7.74
N GLU A 181 -13.39 -2.38 -6.96
CA GLU A 181 -13.43 -3.86 -6.98
C GLU A 181 -13.94 -4.41 -8.33
N VAL A 182 -14.90 -3.74 -8.98
CA VAL A 182 -15.33 -4.10 -10.34
C VAL A 182 -14.19 -3.88 -11.35
N LEU A 183 -13.48 -2.76 -11.27
CA LEU A 183 -12.32 -2.48 -12.14
C LEU A 183 -11.21 -3.49 -11.91
N LEU A 184 -10.98 -3.83 -10.64
CA LEU A 184 -10.15 -4.94 -10.25
C LEU A 184 -10.65 -6.21 -10.95
N GLY A 185 -11.90 -6.66 -10.79
CA GLY A 185 -12.45 -7.85 -11.45
C GLY A 185 -12.18 -7.93 -12.96
N VAL A 186 -12.24 -6.78 -13.66
CA VAL A 186 -11.95 -6.64 -15.09
C VAL A 186 -10.44 -6.72 -15.43
N LEU A 187 -9.58 -6.39 -14.48
CA LEU A 187 -8.12 -6.51 -14.53
C LEU A 187 -7.60 -7.85 -13.92
N LEU A 188 -8.37 -8.45 -13.01
CA LEU A 188 -8.02 -9.46 -12.01
C LEU A 188 -8.11 -10.90 -12.52
N GLY A 189 -8.18 -11.12 -13.83
CA GLY A 189 -8.05 -12.48 -14.33
C GLY A 189 -6.72 -13.17 -13.97
N ARG A 190 -5.72 -12.49 -13.38
CA ARG A 190 -4.32 -12.99 -13.32
C ARG A 190 -3.47 -12.73 -12.07
N ASP A 191 -3.78 -11.79 -11.15
CA ASP A 191 -2.82 -11.46 -10.07
C ASP A 191 -3.48 -10.99 -8.76
N GLU A 192 -3.34 -11.80 -7.70
CA GLU A 192 -3.88 -11.49 -6.36
C GLU A 192 -3.23 -10.26 -5.71
N ARG A 193 -1.98 -9.94 -6.07
CA ARG A 193 -1.20 -8.87 -5.46
C ARG A 193 -1.84 -7.50 -5.67
N VAL A 194 -2.46 -7.30 -6.84
CA VAL A 194 -3.14 -6.04 -7.19
C VAL A 194 -4.33 -5.80 -6.26
N ARG A 195 -5.08 -6.87 -5.94
CA ARG A 195 -6.21 -6.79 -5.00
C ARG A 195 -5.75 -6.39 -3.61
N LEU A 196 -4.66 -7.00 -3.14
CA LEU A 196 -4.09 -6.71 -1.82
C LEU A 196 -3.62 -5.25 -1.71
N VAL A 197 -2.86 -4.75 -2.70
CA VAL A 197 -2.38 -3.36 -2.72
C VAL A 197 -3.53 -2.36 -2.86
N TYR A 198 -4.54 -2.67 -3.68
CA TYR A 198 -5.74 -1.84 -3.76
C TYR A 198 -6.49 -1.81 -2.41
N GLY A 199 -6.57 -2.93 -1.70
CA GLY A 199 -7.13 -3.00 -0.35
C GLY A 199 -6.45 -2.06 0.63
N LEU A 200 -5.11 -1.93 0.59
CA LEU A 200 -4.40 -0.95 1.40
C LEU A 200 -4.82 0.49 1.08
N LEU A 201 -4.82 0.86 -0.21
CA LEU A 201 -5.18 2.21 -0.65
C LEU A 201 -6.62 2.56 -0.27
N ALA A 202 -7.53 1.62 -0.49
CA ALA A 202 -8.94 1.75 -0.17
C ALA A 202 -9.16 1.82 1.35
N GLY A 203 -8.45 1.02 2.13
CA GLY A 203 -8.45 1.07 3.59
C GLY A 203 -8.00 2.43 4.12
N ALA A 204 -6.89 2.95 3.58
CA ALA A 204 -6.35 4.25 3.97
C ALA A 204 -7.33 5.41 3.70
N PHE A 205 -8.09 5.35 2.62
CA PHE A 205 -8.91 6.48 2.17
C PHE A 205 -10.40 6.38 2.51
N TYR A 206 -11.00 5.19 2.44
CA TYR A 206 -12.44 4.98 2.67
C TYR A 206 -12.77 4.46 4.07
N LEU A 207 -11.83 3.75 4.74
CA LEU A 207 -12.08 3.06 6.00
C LEU A 207 -11.26 3.61 7.18
N SER A 208 -10.52 4.70 6.95
CA SER A 208 -9.93 5.47 8.04
C SER A 208 -11.06 6.15 8.80
N ASP A 209 -11.47 5.54 9.93
CA ASP A 209 -12.41 6.14 10.88
C ASP A 209 -11.79 7.41 11.45
N ARG A 210 -11.98 8.52 10.73
CA ARG A 210 -11.72 9.86 11.25
C ARG A 210 -13.05 10.36 11.78
N THR A 211 -13.23 10.20 13.08
CA THR A 211 -14.20 11.04 13.79
C THR A 211 -13.69 12.48 13.68
N ASP A 212 -14.37 13.28 12.86
CA ASP A 212 -14.25 14.74 12.90
C ASP A 212 -14.53 15.27 14.32
#